data_AF-A0A7J2KM31-F1
#
_entry.id   AF-A0A7J2KM31-F1
#
_cell.length_a   1.000
_cell.length_b   1.000
_cell.length_c   1.000
_cell.angle_alpha   90.00
_cell.angle_beta   90.00
_cell.angle_gamma   90.00
#
_symmetry.space_group_name_H-M   'P 1'
#
loop_
_entity.id
_entity.type
_entity.pdbx_description
1 polymer ?
#
loop_
_entity_poly.entity_id
_entity_poly.type
_entity_poly.pdbx_seq_one_letter_code
_entity_poly.pdbx_strand_id
1 'polypeptide(L)'
;MKIKTKIEFIVLIVAIIQILLLINFTVANSYMINQVHSSIENTKIDEGENDITDLINTGISLLIGFLSIKQIGVVSAGSDAHWDCCPLTVDGAICQDISSEDVNSCAVNVFPYQSCDENTVTDCKKGCCIDDEQGLCTESSTKVKCENDGGRWDDDDNCGITECQRGCCILGNNAKFVTSGQCEYQASSLGYELDFRDINNEIDCLYLSVSEETGACVYSEGDCNIKTETECASNGGVFEKNWLCSHPDLGTICERHASVNCVEDEDEIYWFDSCGNKENIYSSDKDASWNNGKMLSKGESCGSGNANIDSTTCGNCNYNLGSTCSDVNLGTSIQDGNFVCKDLGCFDEEGNERYNGESWCVYDNSIGEVTSFWGDNFASDPVGSRHWRVYCYDGEVVTEGCSDYRGEICTQYDMEDNGKTYSVAECTTNDAFTCLNYNQDEEEMEEKCKDNSHCMIKSVDVDEYFKFNLCVGKYPRGFDLSGNENSENRVLCGMASMTCTVVKLREWDGEWGCESNCECEDAEFAQKMNNLCVSLGDCGSYINYVGEGTDNIGVLGGSESALWTDYKKYKKPISGKYANPQSAEYILGFLGTSVNEYDDSSNGTITTLSMLGTITGGLGSAIVGAGVL
;
A
#
# COMPACT_ATOMS: atom_id res chain seq x y z
N MET A 1 -23.09 73.27 47.38
CA MET A 1 -23.19 72.11 48.30
C MET A 1 -24.23 71.07 47.81
N LYS A 2 -24.14 70.64 46.54
CA LYS A 2 -25.01 69.59 45.93
C LYS A 2 -24.26 68.61 45.01
N ILE A 3 -22.95 68.82 44.80
CA ILE A 3 -22.11 67.99 43.93
C ILE A 3 -21.42 66.88 44.72
N LYS A 4 -21.10 67.11 46.00
CA LYS A 4 -20.40 66.13 46.86
C LYS A 4 -21.24 64.86 47.11
N THR A 5 -22.54 65.01 47.29
CA THR A 5 -23.48 63.90 47.51
C THR A 5 -23.76 63.04 46.28
N LYS A 6 -23.55 63.58 45.06
CA LYS A 6 -23.72 62.80 43.82
C LYS A 6 -22.53 61.88 43.56
N ILE A 7 -21.33 62.34 43.89
CA ILE A 7 -20.10 61.54 43.76
C ILE A 7 -20.10 60.42 44.80
N GLU A 8 -20.48 60.70 46.04
CA GLU A 8 -20.60 59.67 47.09
C GLU A 8 -21.67 58.60 46.73
N PHE A 9 -22.78 58.99 46.11
CA PHE A 9 -23.81 58.06 45.66
C PHE A 9 -23.36 57.20 44.46
N ILE A 10 -22.62 57.77 43.51
CA ILE A 10 -22.06 57.02 42.38
C ILE A 10 -20.99 56.05 42.87
N VAL A 11 -20.12 56.46 43.80
CA VAL A 11 -19.10 55.57 44.40
C VAL A 11 -19.77 54.43 45.18
N LEU A 12 -20.87 54.69 45.88
CA LEU A 12 -21.64 53.65 46.56
C LEU A 12 -22.26 52.64 45.58
N ILE A 13 -22.83 53.11 44.47
CA ILE A 13 -23.39 52.24 43.42
C ILE A 13 -22.30 51.40 42.75
N VAL A 14 -21.15 52.00 42.43
CA VAL A 14 -20.01 51.29 41.85
C VAL A 14 -19.49 50.23 42.83
N ALA A 15 -19.40 50.54 44.12
CA ALA A 15 -19.00 49.58 45.15
C ALA A 15 -20.01 48.43 45.29
N ILE A 16 -21.32 48.72 45.22
CA ILE A 16 -22.37 47.69 45.26
C ILE A 16 -22.32 46.80 44.01
N ILE A 17 -22.10 47.37 42.83
CA ILE A 17 -21.93 46.62 41.57
C ILE A 17 -20.66 45.78 41.61
N GLN A 18 -19.55 46.30 42.15
CA GLN A 18 -18.31 45.55 42.33
C GLN A 18 -18.47 44.40 43.33
N ILE A 19 -19.21 44.60 44.42
CA ILE A 19 -19.53 43.55 45.39
C ILE A 19 -20.46 42.51 44.77
N LEU A 20 -21.47 42.92 43.99
CA LEU A 20 -22.34 42.00 43.24
C LEU A 20 -21.59 41.23 42.16
N LEU A 21 -20.61 41.86 41.49
CA LEU A 21 -19.72 41.19 40.54
C LEU A 21 -18.81 40.21 41.27
N LEU A 22 -18.25 40.55 42.43
CA LEU A 22 -17.40 39.64 43.22
C LEU A 22 -18.18 38.49 43.90
N ILE A 23 -19.48 38.68 44.16
CA ILE A 23 -20.36 37.63 44.70
C ILE A 23 -20.88 36.71 43.58
N ASN A 24 -21.12 37.23 42.37
CA ASN A 24 -21.61 36.45 41.22
C ASN A 24 -20.50 35.89 40.32
N PHE A 25 -19.29 36.44 40.33
CA PHE A 25 -18.10 35.79 39.78
C PHE A 25 -17.51 34.90 40.85
N THR A 26 -18.10 33.72 41.01
CA THR A 26 -17.44 32.63 41.73
C THR A 26 -16.15 32.26 41.01
N VAL A 27 -15.16 31.86 41.80
CA VAL A 27 -13.81 31.39 41.41
C VAL A 27 -13.84 30.21 40.41
N ALA A 28 -15.03 29.67 40.10
CA ALA A 28 -15.25 28.60 39.14
C ALA A 28 -14.93 29.02 37.69
N ASN A 29 -15.32 30.22 37.25
CA ASN A 29 -15.23 30.58 35.83
C ASN A 29 -13.79 30.85 35.34
N SER A 30 -12.88 31.32 36.20
CA SER A 30 -11.48 31.50 35.83
C SER A 30 -10.68 30.20 35.83
N TYR A 31 -11.10 29.20 36.63
CA TYR A 31 -10.50 27.87 36.63
C TYR A 31 -10.97 27.05 35.42
N MET A 32 -12.25 27.19 35.04
CA MET A 32 -12.84 26.59 33.84
C MET A 32 -12.14 27.05 32.54
N ILE A 33 -11.85 28.35 32.41
CA ILE A 33 -11.17 28.89 31.20
C ILE A 33 -9.69 28.47 31.13
N ASN A 34 -9.01 28.25 32.26
CA ASN A 34 -7.59 27.89 32.27
C ASN A 34 -7.34 26.37 32.05
N GLN A 35 -8.33 25.52 32.31
CA GLN A 35 -8.22 24.07 32.02
C GLN A 35 -8.76 23.67 30.64
N VAL A 36 -9.47 24.56 29.96
CA VAL A 36 -10.06 24.34 28.62
C VAL A 36 -9.38 25.24 27.56
N HIS A 37 -8.23 25.84 27.86
CA HIS A 37 -7.51 26.70 26.91
C HIS A 37 -6.88 25.94 25.73
N SER A 38 -7.07 24.62 25.61
CA SER A 38 -6.66 23.86 24.43
C SER A 38 -7.73 23.76 23.34
N SER A 39 -8.93 24.37 23.44
CA SER A 39 -10.00 24.05 22.47
C SER A 39 -11.12 25.10 22.24
N ILE A 40 -10.97 26.39 22.57
CA ILE A 40 -12.06 27.37 22.31
C ILE A 40 -11.53 28.72 21.81
N GLU A 41 -11.19 28.79 20.53
CA GLU A 41 -11.34 30.00 19.72
C GLU A 41 -12.31 29.70 18.57
N ASN A 42 -13.62 29.64 18.81
CA ASN A 42 -14.63 29.87 17.76
C ASN A 42 -16.03 30.06 18.35
N THR A 43 -16.38 31.30 18.67
CA THR A 43 -17.79 31.70 18.72
C THR A 43 -17.95 33.03 18.01
N LYS A 44 -18.29 32.97 16.72
CA LYS A 44 -18.85 34.13 16.01
C LYS A 44 -20.26 34.37 16.55
N ILE A 45 -20.45 35.49 17.24
CA ILE A 45 -21.77 36.01 17.57
C ILE A 45 -22.18 36.97 16.45
N ASP A 46 -23.31 36.67 15.82
CA ASP A 46 -23.95 37.47 14.77
C ASP A 46 -24.11 38.95 15.15
N GLU A 47 -23.84 39.83 14.19
CA GLU A 47 -23.88 41.28 14.34
C GLU A 47 -25.32 41.80 14.54
N GLY A 48 -25.58 42.36 15.72
CA GLY A 48 -26.75 43.16 16.04
C GLY A 48 -26.35 44.50 16.65
N GLU A 49 -26.51 45.56 15.86
CA GLU A 49 -26.19 46.97 16.11
C GLU A 49 -26.63 47.50 17.50
N ASN A 50 -25.69 47.93 18.36
CA ASN A 50 -25.89 48.90 19.45
C ASN A 50 -24.55 49.34 20.08
N ASP A 51 -24.32 50.65 20.22
CA ASP A 51 -23.11 51.36 20.72
C ASP A 51 -22.62 51.04 22.18
N ILE A 52 -23.00 49.90 22.74
CA ILE A 52 -22.59 49.43 24.09
C ILE A 52 -21.46 48.38 24.00
N THR A 53 -21.27 47.77 22.82
CA THR A 53 -20.29 46.69 22.57
C THR A 53 -18.84 47.18 22.57
N ASP A 54 -18.55 48.41 22.12
CA ASP A 54 -17.17 48.92 22.02
C ASP A 54 -16.50 49.15 23.39
N LEU A 55 -17.27 49.56 24.41
CA LEU A 55 -16.74 49.78 25.75
C LEU A 55 -16.44 48.45 26.48
N ILE A 56 -17.20 47.42 26.16
CA ILE A 56 -17.04 46.05 26.69
C ILE A 56 -15.86 45.35 25.99
N ASN A 57 -15.76 45.49 24.67
CA ASN A 57 -14.66 44.94 23.88
C ASN A 57 -13.30 45.55 24.27
N THR A 58 -13.26 46.86 24.55
CA THR A 58 -12.03 47.53 25.00
C THR A 58 -11.60 47.07 26.41
N GLY A 59 -12.56 46.75 27.29
CA GLY A 59 -12.28 46.24 28.63
C GLY A 59 -11.84 44.77 28.66
N ILE A 60 -12.40 43.94 27.79
CA ILE A 60 -12.05 42.53 27.62
C ILE A 60 -10.65 42.38 26.98
N SER A 61 -10.35 43.16 25.94
CA SER A 61 -9.02 43.14 25.29
C SER A 61 -7.89 43.60 26.23
N LEU A 62 -8.19 44.50 27.18
CA LEU A 62 -7.21 44.93 28.19
C LEU A 62 -6.93 43.85 29.24
N LEU A 63 -7.91 42.98 29.53
CA LEU A 63 -7.77 41.83 30.44
C LEU A 63 -7.06 40.65 29.79
N ILE A 64 -7.34 40.37 28.51
CA ILE A 64 -6.62 39.38 27.70
C ILE A 64 -5.14 39.78 27.54
N GLY A 65 -4.86 41.08 27.34
CA GLY A 65 -3.49 41.62 27.31
C GLY A 65 -2.74 41.64 28.66
N PHE A 66 -3.46 41.62 29.79
CA PHE A 66 -2.85 41.61 31.14
C PHE A 66 -2.62 40.20 31.70
N LEU A 67 -3.39 39.20 31.23
CA LEU A 67 -3.26 37.79 31.62
C LEU A 67 -2.37 36.98 30.67
N SER A 68 -1.98 37.56 29.53
CA SER A 68 -0.97 37.00 28.61
C SER A 68 0.46 37.26 29.11
N ILE A 69 0.77 36.80 30.32
CA ILE A 69 2.16 36.56 30.71
C ILE A 69 2.57 35.24 30.06
N LYS A 70 3.22 35.35 28.89
CA LYS A 70 4.09 34.30 28.36
C LYS A 70 5.15 33.97 29.42
N GLN A 71 4.93 32.92 30.21
CA GLN A 71 5.92 32.06 30.90
C GLN A 71 5.35 31.51 32.21
N ILE A 72 4.73 30.34 32.12
CA ILE A 72 4.79 29.25 33.11
C ILE A 72 4.80 28.00 32.22
N GLY A 73 5.96 27.44 31.86
CA GLY A 73 6.84 26.77 32.81
C GLY A 73 6.26 25.40 33.12
N VAL A 74 6.23 24.53 32.10
CA VAL A 74 6.01 23.10 32.28
C VAL A 74 7.04 22.66 33.32
N VAL A 75 6.59 22.11 34.45
CA VAL A 75 7.50 21.42 35.37
C VAL A 75 7.77 20.06 34.76
N SER A 76 8.57 20.04 33.70
CA SER A 76 9.15 18.84 33.11
C SER A 76 10.21 18.32 34.08
N ALA A 77 9.80 17.47 35.01
CA ALA A 77 10.70 16.45 35.56
C ALA A 77 10.52 15.19 34.70
N GLY A 78 11.06 15.28 33.49
CA GLY A 78 11.04 14.29 32.42
C GLY A 78 11.74 14.98 31.26
N SER A 79 12.80 14.37 30.73
CA SER A 79 13.62 14.85 29.62
C SER A 79 12.76 15.49 28.54
N ASP A 80 13.25 16.54 27.89
CA ASP A 80 12.69 16.98 26.62
C ASP A 80 12.75 15.80 25.64
N ALA A 81 11.67 15.00 25.61
CA ALA A 81 11.52 13.86 24.73
C ALA A 81 11.42 14.41 23.32
N HIS A 82 12.56 14.44 22.65
CA HIS A 82 12.66 14.70 21.23
C HIS A 82 12.88 13.37 20.53
N TRP A 83 12.26 13.26 19.36
CA TRP A 83 12.37 12.11 18.49
C TRP A 83 13.59 12.28 17.59
N ASP A 84 14.33 11.20 17.48
CA ASP A 84 15.45 11.04 16.58
C ASP A 84 15.00 10.08 15.48
N CYS A 85 15.38 10.36 14.24
CA CYS A 85 15.07 9.43 13.18
C CYS A 85 16.08 8.29 13.19
N CYS A 86 15.58 7.06 13.21
CA CYS A 86 16.34 5.86 12.94
C CYS A 86 16.06 5.34 11.52
N PRO A 87 17.00 5.49 10.58
CA PRO A 87 16.81 4.97 9.23
C PRO A 87 16.68 3.44 9.17
N LEU A 88 17.31 2.69 10.08
CA LEU A 88 17.23 1.24 10.13
C LEU A 88 17.37 0.75 11.56
N THR A 89 16.35 0.06 12.09
CA THR A 89 16.39 -0.52 13.44
C THR A 89 17.12 -1.86 13.44
N VAL A 90 17.57 -2.31 14.62
CA VAL A 90 18.19 -3.63 14.81
C VAL A 90 17.25 -4.78 14.45
N ASP A 91 15.94 -4.56 14.48
CA ASP A 91 14.90 -5.53 14.11
C ASP A 91 14.50 -5.43 12.62
N GLY A 92 15.17 -4.58 11.85
CA GLY A 92 14.99 -4.46 10.40
C GLY A 92 13.88 -3.50 9.95
N ALA A 93 13.27 -2.75 10.86
CA ALA A 93 12.32 -1.70 10.51
C ALA A 93 13.05 -0.49 9.91
N ILE A 94 12.44 0.14 8.92
CA ILE A 94 13.06 1.19 8.11
C ILE A 94 12.38 2.52 8.41
N CYS A 95 13.18 3.58 8.59
CA CYS A 95 12.71 4.95 8.78
C CYS A 95 11.70 5.08 9.92
N GLN A 96 12.17 4.72 11.11
CA GLN A 96 11.41 4.76 12.35
C GLN A 96 11.83 5.97 13.18
N ASP A 97 10.87 6.79 13.55
CA ASP A 97 11.07 7.77 14.62
C ASP A 97 11.22 7.04 15.95
N ILE A 98 12.37 7.22 16.60
CA ILE A 98 12.70 6.62 17.90
C ILE A 98 12.97 7.73 18.91
N SER A 99 12.86 7.46 20.21
CA SER A 99 13.28 8.47 21.19
C SER A 99 14.79 8.66 21.14
N SER A 100 15.23 9.89 21.37
CA SER A 100 16.63 10.23 21.69
C SER A 100 17.21 9.49 22.90
N GLU A 101 16.36 8.86 23.72
CA GLU A 101 16.79 7.99 24.82
C GLU A 101 17.10 6.54 24.36
N ASP A 102 16.66 6.13 23.16
CA ASP A 102 16.76 4.78 22.62
C ASP A 102 17.63 4.67 21.35
N VAL A 103 18.78 5.34 21.35
CA VAL A 103 19.74 5.27 20.24
C VAL A 103 20.28 3.85 19.96
N ASN A 104 20.05 2.87 20.85
CA ASN A 104 20.55 1.51 20.71
C ASN A 104 19.63 0.58 19.91
N SER A 105 18.35 0.93 19.73
CA SER A 105 17.45 0.22 18.83
C SER A 105 17.73 0.53 17.36
N CYS A 106 18.56 1.54 17.08
CA CYS A 106 19.01 1.84 15.73
C CYS A 106 20.26 1.04 15.33
N ALA A 107 20.14 0.28 14.25
CA ALA A 107 21.27 -0.44 13.65
C ALA A 107 22.29 0.51 13.01
N VAL A 108 21.85 1.72 12.66
CA VAL A 108 22.65 2.79 12.07
C VAL A 108 22.68 4.03 12.96
N ASN A 109 23.44 5.07 12.58
CA ASN A 109 23.44 6.32 13.33
C ASN A 109 22.07 6.98 13.25
N VAL A 110 21.58 7.41 14.41
CA VAL A 110 20.35 8.19 14.51
C VAL A 110 20.54 9.63 14.05
N PHE A 111 19.49 10.25 13.56
CA PHE A 111 19.44 11.68 13.21
C PHE A 111 18.70 12.44 14.32
N PRO A 112 19.43 13.14 15.20
CA PRO A 112 18.82 13.67 16.40
C PRO A 112 17.93 14.88 16.16
N TYR A 113 16.80 14.96 16.88
CA TYR A 113 15.78 16.02 16.75
C TYR A 113 15.13 16.12 15.35
N GLN A 114 15.09 15.03 14.58
CA GLN A 114 14.49 14.97 13.25
C GLN A 114 13.51 13.82 13.16
N SER A 115 12.37 14.04 12.49
CA SER A 115 11.50 12.94 12.09
C SER A 115 12.08 12.20 10.88
N CYS A 116 11.73 10.92 10.70
CA CYS A 116 12.03 10.10 9.53
C CYS A 116 11.10 10.42 8.34
N ASP A 117 10.85 11.71 8.14
CA ASP A 117 10.21 12.23 6.94
C ASP A 117 11.25 12.27 5.80
N GLU A 118 10.81 11.92 4.60
CA GLU A 118 11.59 11.96 3.36
C GLU A 118 12.21 13.34 3.08
N ASN A 119 11.60 14.40 3.62
CA ASN A 119 12.05 15.79 3.47
C ASN A 119 13.10 16.23 4.50
N THR A 120 13.23 15.51 5.62
CA THR A 120 14.13 15.86 6.72
C THR A 120 15.37 14.99 6.78
N VAL A 121 15.24 13.69 6.48
CA VAL A 121 16.34 12.72 6.58
C VAL A 121 16.59 12.06 5.23
N THR A 122 17.76 12.34 4.65
CA THR A 122 18.14 11.84 3.32
C THR A 122 18.15 10.32 3.23
N ASP A 123 18.50 9.62 4.31
CA ASP A 123 18.52 8.15 4.31
C ASP A 123 17.11 7.53 4.26
N CYS A 124 16.09 8.33 4.58
CA CYS A 124 14.68 7.99 4.49
C CYS A 124 13.96 8.60 3.29
N LYS A 125 14.70 9.36 2.47
CA LYS A 125 14.18 9.87 1.23
C LYS A 125 13.88 8.72 0.27
N LYS A 126 12.71 8.77 -0.35
CA LYS A 126 12.33 7.85 -1.43
C LYS A 126 13.01 8.27 -2.73
N GLY A 127 13.43 7.28 -3.49
CA GLY A 127 14.17 7.44 -4.73
C GLY A 127 14.23 6.13 -5.49
N CYS A 128 15.07 6.07 -6.51
CA CYS A 128 15.27 4.86 -7.29
C CYS A 128 16.37 3.99 -6.66
N CYS A 129 16.09 2.73 -6.39
CA CYS A 129 17.14 1.76 -6.08
C CYS A 129 17.60 1.02 -7.32
N ILE A 130 18.89 1.03 -7.60
CA ILE A 130 19.53 0.39 -8.74
C ILE A 130 20.40 -0.77 -8.25
N ASP A 131 20.05 -2.00 -8.60
CA ASP A 131 20.93 -3.15 -8.41
C ASP A 131 21.97 -3.14 -9.56
N ASP A 132 23.20 -2.72 -9.28
CA ASP A 132 24.27 -2.68 -10.29
C ASP A 132 24.76 -4.11 -10.69
N GLU A 133 24.42 -5.17 -9.93
CA GLU A 133 24.77 -6.56 -10.27
C GLU A 133 23.78 -7.17 -11.27
N GLN A 134 22.48 -6.99 -11.05
CA GLN A 134 21.42 -7.55 -11.88
C GLN A 134 20.81 -6.54 -12.86
N GLY A 135 21.17 -5.26 -12.72
CA GLY A 135 20.62 -4.14 -13.49
C GLY A 135 19.16 -3.83 -13.19
N LEU A 136 18.62 -4.26 -12.05
CA LEU A 136 17.23 -4.01 -11.67
C LEU A 136 17.07 -2.59 -11.12
N CYS A 137 15.91 -1.98 -11.36
CA CYS A 137 15.55 -0.70 -10.75
C CYS A 137 14.24 -0.83 -9.98
N THR A 138 14.21 -0.32 -8.75
CA THR A 138 13.06 -0.33 -7.86
C THR A 138 12.70 1.10 -7.49
N GLU A 139 11.54 1.55 -7.95
CA GLU A 139 10.99 2.88 -7.68
C GLU A 139 10.61 3.04 -6.21
N SER A 140 10.54 4.30 -5.75
CA SER A 140 10.11 4.67 -4.38
C SER A 140 10.81 3.94 -3.22
N SER A 141 12.00 3.37 -3.46
CA SER A 141 12.79 2.75 -2.39
C SER A 141 13.40 3.83 -1.52
N THR A 142 13.36 3.65 -0.20
CA THR A 142 14.17 4.48 0.69
C THR A 142 15.65 4.22 0.45
N LYS A 143 16.47 5.26 0.62
CA LYS A 143 17.91 5.17 0.41
C LYS A 143 18.57 4.09 1.27
N VAL A 144 18.24 4.05 2.56
CA VAL A 144 18.79 3.06 3.50
C VAL A 144 18.42 1.63 3.13
N LYS A 145 17.19 1.40 2.63
CA LYS A 145 16.76 0.07 2.15
C LYS A 145 17.61 -0.35 0.97
N CYS A 146 17.73 0.53 -0.01
CA CYS A 146 18.47 0.26 -1.23
C CYS A 146 19.94 -0.10 -0.97
N GLU A 147 20.63 0.74 -0.20
CA GLU A 147 22.07 0.55 0.08
C GLU A 147 22.31 -0.70 0.93
N ASN A 148 21.38 -1.06 1.81
CA ASN A 148 21.49 -2.26 2.64
C ASN A 148 21.24 -3.56 1.86
N ASP A 149 20.39 -3.50 0.83
CA ASP A 149 20.18 -4.61 -0.11
C ASP A 149 21.32 -4.71 -1.15
N GLY A 150 22.33 -3.84 -1.06
CA GLY A 150 23.50 -3.83 -1.95
C GLY A 150 23.31 -3.02 -3.23
N GLY A 151 22.19 -2.34 -3.39
CA GLY A 151 21.91 -1.45 -4.50
C GLY A 151 22.51 -0.05 -4.32
N ARG A 152 22.59 0.69 -5.42
CA ARG A 152 22.91 2.12 -5.47
C ARG A 152 21.62 2.92 -5.55
N TRP A 153 21.51 3.96 -4.75
CA TRP A 153 20.30 4.79 -4.71
C TRP A 153 20.46 6.09 -5.51
N ASP A 154 19.39 6.53 -6.17
CA ASP A 154 19.26 7.81 -6.88
C ASP A 154 18.02 8.59 -6.39
N ASP A 155 18.05 9.92 -6.54
CA ASP A 155 17.07 10.84 -5.95
C ASP A 155 15.76 10.96 -6.77
N ASP A 156 15.69 10.31 -7.93
CA ASP A 156 14.50 10.22 -8.79
C ASP A 156 13.59 9.07 -8.32
N ASP A 157 12.50 9.39 -7.62
CA ASP A 157 11.52 8.43 -7.08
C ASP A 157 10.83 7.57 -8.15
N ASN A 158 10.74 8.08 -9.38
CA ASN A 158 10.15 7.41 -10.54
C ASN A 158 11.19 6.68 -11.40
N CYS A 159 12.44 6.55 -10.93
CA CYS A 159 13.51 5.91 -11.69
C CYS A 159 13.71 6.48 -13.11
N GLY A 160 13.45 7.77 -13.34
CA GLY A 160 13.59 8.46 -14.63
C GLY A 160 15.02 8.62 -15.16
N ILE A 161 15.98 7.88 -14.60
CA ILE A 161 17.40 7.91 -14.93
C ILE A 161 17.75 6.99 -16.10
N THR A 162 18.77 7.37 -16.88
CA THR A 162 19.13 6.70 -18.15
C THR A 162 19.40 5.20 -18.02
N GLU A 163 19.98 4.75 -16.91
CA GLU A 163 20.30 3.34 -16.69
C GLU A 163 19.08 2.48 -16.31
N CYS A 164 18.03 3.11 -15.78
CA CYS A 164 16.74 2.49 -15.51
C CYS A 164 15.75 2.62 -16.67
N GLN A 165 16.13 3.34 -17.73
CA GLN A 165 15.34 3.35 -18.96
C GLN A 165 15.34 1.96 -19.57
N ARG A 166 14.12 1.46 -19.76
CA ARG A 166 13.89 0.16 -20.40
C ARG A 166 14.06 0.32 -21.90
N GLY A 167 14.78 -0.62 -22.48
CA GLY A 167 14.97 -0.76 -23.90
C GLY A 167 14.77 -2.21 -24.30
N CYS A 168 15.11 -2.52 -25.55
CA CYS A 168 14.98 -3.87 -26.04
C CYS A 168 16.26 -4.66 -25.90
N CYS A 169 16.25 -5.69 -25.08
CA CYS A 169 17.31 -6.67 -24.96
C CYS A 169 17.06 -7.86 -25.89
N ILE A 170 17.96 -8.11 -26.85
CA ILE A 170 17.89 -9.27 -27.73
C ILE A 170 18.75 -10.40 -27.17
N LEU A 171 18.13 -11.54 -26.89
CA LEU A 171 18.74 -12.75 -26.34
C LEU A 171 18.51 -13.90 -27.33
N GLY A 172 19.40 -14.02 -28.31
CA GLY A 172 19.23 -14.98 -29.41
C GLY A 172 18.01 -14.62 -30.27
N ASN A 173 16.99 -15.48 -30.26
CA ASN A 173 15.72 -15.24 -30.99
C ASN A 173 14.65 -14.54 -30.14
N ASN A 174 14.91 -14.30 -28.86
CA ASN A 174 13.97 -13.69 -27.95
C ASN A 174 14.33 -12.23 -27.71
N ALA A 175 13.32 -11.41 -27.40
CA ALA A 175 13.48 -10.02 -27.07
C ALA A 175 12.79 -9.77 -25.74
N LYS A 176 13.49 -9.11 -24.81
CA LYS A 176 12.95 -8.74 -23.49
C LYS A 176 13.03 -7.23 -23.34
N PHE A 177 11.93 -6.61 -22.93
CA PHE A 177 11.89 -5.18 -22.67
C PHE A 177 12.35 -4.91 -21.25
N VAL A 178 13.66 -4.74 -21.05
CA VAL A 178 14.32 -4.63 -19.73
C VAL A 178 15.28 -3.45 -19.71
N THR A 179 15.91 -3.15 -18.58
CA THR A 179 16.98 -2.13 -18.52
C THR A 179 18.24 -2.60 -19.26
N SER A 180 19.14 -1.68 -19.61
CA SER A 180 20.42 -2.04 -20.23
C SER A 180 21.28 -2.93 -19.33
N GLY A 181 21.28 -2.67 -18.01
CA GLY A 181 22.05 -3.47 -17.05
C GLY A 181 21.51 -4.90 -16.93
N GLN A 182 20.19 -5.03 -16.90
CA GLN A 182 19.55 -6.36 -16.82
C GLN A 182 19.77 -7.15 -18.11
N CYS A 183 19.81 -6.47 -19.26
CA CYS A 183 20.20 -7.08 -20.51
C CYS A 183 21.63 -7.66 -20.47
N GLU A 184 22.59 -6.90 -19.93
CA GLU A 184 23.98 -7.35 -19.78
C GLU A 184 24.12 -8.56 -18.84
N TYR A 185 23.40 -8.54 -17.71
CA TYR A 185 23.33 -9.67 -16.80
C TYR A 185 22.75 -10.92 -17.48
N GLN A 186 21.62 -10.79 -18.18
CA GLN A 186 20.98 -11.92 -18.86
C GLN A 186 21.81 -12.43 -20.04
N ALA A 187 22.37 -11.54 -20.86
CA ALA A 187 23.24 -11.93 -21.97
C ALA A 187 24.49 -12.68 -21.48
N SER A 188 25.15 -12.17 -20.44
CA SER A 188 26.35 -12.80 -19.87
C SER A 188 26.07 -14.15 -19.20
N SER A 189 24.94 -14.29 -18.48
CA SER A 189 24.56 -15.53 -17.80
C SER A 189 24.12 -16.63 -18.77
N LEU A 190 23.49 -16.26 -19.89
CA LEU A 190 23.02 -17.18 -20.93
C LEU A 190 24.07 -17.41 -22.05
N GLY A 191 25.16 -16.64 -22.06
CA GLY A 191 26.24 -16.77 -23.04
C GLY A 191 25.95 -16.11 -24.40
N TYR A 192 25.08 -15.11 -24.44
CA TYR A 192 24.82 -14.28 -25.62
C TYR A 192 25.73 -13.03 -25.65
N GLU A 193 25.97 -12.49 -26.85
CA GLU A 193 26.55 -11.14 -26.97
C GLU A 193 25.50 -10.09 -26.58
N LEU A 194 25.93 -9.02 -25.89
CA LEU A 194 25.04 -7.93 -25.51
C LEU A 194 24.49 -7.20 -26.75
N ASP A 195 23.18 -7.30 -26.98
CA ASP A 195 22.43 -6.54 -27.99
C ASP A 195 21.26 -5.82 -27.30
N PHE A 196 21.54 -4.59 -26.85
CA PHE A 196 20.55 -3.69 -26.26
C PHE A 196 20.23 -2.54 -27.22
N ARG A 197 18.96 -2.35 -27.51
CA ARG A 197 18.47 -1.36 -28.48
C ARG A 197 17.56 -0.34 -27.79
N ASP A 198 17.83 0.93 -28.08
CA ASP A 198 17.07 2.07 -27.56
C ASP A 198 15.69 2.15 -28.23
N ILE A 199 14.76 1.37 -27.69
CA ILE A 199 13.37 1.27 -28.10
C ILE A 199 12.57 1.51 -26.85
N ASN A 200 11.67 2.50 -26.87
CA ASN A 200 10.96 2.94 -25.67
C ASN A 200 9.60 2.25 -25.49
N ASN A 201 9.37 1.16 -26.23
CA ASN A 201 8.09 0.48 -26.30
C ASN A 201 8.33 -1.02 -26.32
N GLU A 202 7.73 -1.72 -25.36
CA GLU A 202 7.78 -3.17 -25.27
C GLU A 202 7.26 -3.85 -26.53
N ILE A 203 6.22 -3.31 -27.18
CA ILE A 203 5.66 -3.89 -28.39
C ILE A 203 6.68 -3.86 -29.53
N ASP A 204 7.31 -2.71 -29.76
CA ASP A 204 8.34 -2.56 -30.79
C ASP A 204 9.56 -3.44 -30.47
N CYS A 205 9.86 -3.64 -29.19
CA CYS A 205 10.89 -4.57 -28.75
C CYS A 205 10.53 -6.04 -29.06
N LEU A 206 9.32 -6.47 -28.72
CA LEU A 206 8.82 -7.80 -29.01
C LEU A 206 8.64 -8.03 -30.52
N TYR A 207 8.53 -6.97 -31.33
CA TYR A 207 8.61 -7.09 -32.79
C TYR A 207 10.04 -7.30 -33.31
N LEU A 208 11.08 -7.07 -32.50
CA LEU A 208 12.45 -7.35 -32.90
C LEU A 208 12.86 -8.81 -32.73
N SER A 209 12.26 -9.55 -31.78
CA SER A 209 12.38 -11.02 -31.79
C SER A 209 11.74 -11.64 -33.04
N VAL A 210 10.88 -10.87 -33.74
CA VAL A 210 10.30 -11.24 -35.04
C VAL A 210 11.25 -10.93 -36.22
N SER A 211 12.45 -10.35 -35.99
CA SER A 211 13.28 -9.80 -37.07
C SER A 211 14.54 -10.60 -37.47
N GLU A 212 14.68 -11.87 -37.09
CA GLU A 212 15.47 -12.79 -37.90
C GLU A 212 14.51 -13.64 -38.72
N GLU A 213 14.60 -13.53 -40.05
CA GLU A 213 13.81 -14.35 -40.95
C GLU A 213 14.22 -15.82 -40.73
N THR A 214 13.34 -16.58 -40.08
CA THR A 214 13.51 -18.02 -39.88
C THR A 214 12.90 -18.78 -41.07
N GLY A 215 13.45 -19.96 -41.33
CA GLY A 215 13.07 -20.74 -42.49
C GLY A 215 13.78 -22.07 -42.53
N ALA A 216 13.47 -22.86 -43.57
CA ALA A 216 14.08 -24.14 -43.79
C ALA A 216 15.52 -23.95 -44.27
N CYS A 217 16.48 -24.47 -43.52
CA CYS A 217 17.86 -24.58 -43.95
C CYS A 217 18.14 -25.99 -44.45
N VAL A 218 18.29 -26.16 -45.76
CA VAL A 218 18.43 -27.47 -46.42
C VAL A 218 19.90 -27.78 -46.70
N TYR A 219 20.35 -28.97 -46.31
CA TYR A 219 21.71 -29.47 -46.51
C TYR A 219 21.77 -30.58 -47.58
N SER A 220 22.99 -30.95 -47.95
CA SER A 220 23.24 -32.10 -48.82
C SER A 220 22.67 -33.39 -48.21
N GLU A 221 22.12 -34.28 -49.03
CA GLU A 221 21.44 -35.53 -48.64
C GLU A 221 20.01 -35.38 -48.10
N GLY A 222 19.43 -34.17 -48.12
CA GLY A 222 18.03 -33.93 -47.78
C GLY A 222 17.75 -33.68 -46.29
N ASP A 223 18.81 -33.51 -45.49
CA ASP A 223 18.74 -33.05 -44.10
C ASP A 223 18.29 -31.57 -44.05
N CYS A 224 17.51 -31.21 -43.03
CA CYS A 224 16.96 -29.87 -42.90
C CYS A 224 16.76 -29.47 -41.45
N ASN A 225 17.10 -28.21 -41.13
CA ASN A 225 16.82 -27.62 -39.82
C ASN A 225 16.16 -26.25 -39.95
N ILE A 226 15.27 -25.89 -39.02
CA ILE A 226 14.76 -24.51 -38.93
C ILE A 226 15.79 -23.62 -38.26
N LYS A 227 16.27 -22.62 -38.99
CA LYS A 227 17.31 -21.68 -38.54
C LYS A 227 17.06 -20.30 -39.14
N THR A 228 17.84 -19.32 -38.70
CA THR A 228 17.86 -17.99 -39.32
C THR A 228 18.71 -18.02 -40.60
N GLU A 229 18.50 -17.06 -41.50
CA GLU A 229 19.25 -16.98 -42.76
C GLU A 229 20.78 -16.97 -42.52
N THR A 230 21.24 -16.18 -41.55
CA THR A 230 22.65 -16.02 -41.18
C THR A 230 23.26 -17.33 -40.69
N GLU A 231 22.56 -18.04 -39.81
CA GLU A 231 23.01 -19.34 -39.32
C GLU A 231 23.06 -20.38 -40.43
N CYS A 232 22.05 -20.39 -41.31
CA CYS A 232 21.97 -21.33 -42.42
C CYS A 232 23.13 -21.17 -43.39
N ALA A 233 23.42 -19.92 -43.78
CA ALA A 233 24.54 -19.59 -44.63
C ALA A 233 25.88 -19.98 -43.99
N SER A 234 26.03 -19.75 -42.68
CA SER A 234 27.25 -20.10 -41.93
C SER A 234 27.49 -21.61 -41.88
N ASN A 235 26.42 -22.41 -41.85
CA ASN A 235 26.48 -23.87 -41.86
C ASN A 235 26.55 -24.49 -43.27
N GLY A 236 26.58 -23.66 -44.33
CA GLY A 236 26.69 -24.13 -45.71
C GLY A 236 25.40 -24.73 -46.29
N GLY A 237 24.24 -24.40 -45.72
CA GLY A 237 22.92 -24.81 -46.22
C GLY A 237 22.34 -23.83 -47.25
N VAL A 238 21.23 -24.22 -47.86
CA VAL A 238 20.39 -23.35 -48.70
C VAL A 238 19.17 -22.94 -47.89
N PHE A 239 19.02 -21.62 -47.69
CA PHE A 239 17.95 -21.05 -46.89
C PHE A 239 16.69 -20.79 -47.73
N GLU A 240 15.53 -21.25 -47.24
CA GLU A 240 14.22 -20.99 -47.83
C GLU A 240 13.32 -20.34 -46.77
N LYS A 241 13.12 -19.04 -46.95
CA LYS A 241 12.38 -18.17 -46.03
C LYS A 241 10.93 -18.63 -45.84
N ASN A 242 10.45 -18.65 -44.58
CA ASN A 242 9.08 -18.97 -44.19
C ASN A 242 8.61 -20.38 -44.58
N TRP A 243 9.52 -21.27 -44.96
CA TRP A 243 9.20 -22.67 -45.27
C TRP A 243 9.51 -23.56 -44.09
N LEU A 244 8.65 -24.55 -43.86
CA LEU A 244 8.90 -25.65 -42.94
C LEU A 244 9.82 -26.67 -43.63
N CYS A 245 10.63 -27.37 -42.85
CA CYS A 245 11.48 -28.43 -43.39
C CYS A 245 10.69 -29.56 -44.05
N SER A 246 9.42 -29.73 -43.69
CA SER A 246 8.50 -30.71 -44.29
C SER A 246 7.84 -30.25 -45.60
N HIS A 247 8.20 -29.06 -46.13
CA HIS A 247 7.63 -28.56 -47.39
C HIS A 247 8.03 -29.45 -48.58
N PRO A 248 7.08 -29.93 -49.40
CA PRO A 248 7.32 -30.97 -50.40
C PRO A 248 8.30 -30.54 -51.51
N ASP A 249 8.33 -29.24 -51.84
CA ASP A 249 9.23 -28.72 -52.88
C ASP A 249 10.71 -28.66 -52.45
N LEU A 250 11.02 -28.83 -51.16
CA LEU A 250 12.41 -28.90 -50.68
C LEU A 250 13.06 -30.26 -50.93
N GLY A 251 12.26 -31.32 -51.09
CA GLY A 251 12.77 -32.69 -51.27
C GLY A 251 13.59 -33.20 -50.09
N THR A 252 13.29 -32.74 -48.87
CA THR A 252 13.94 -33.20 -47.63
C THR A 252 13.42 -34.58 -47.21
N ILE A 253 14.07 -35.17 -46.21
CA ILE A 253 13.61 -36.41 -45.58
C ILE A 253 12.58 -36.18 -44.45
N CYS A 254 12.28 -34.93 -44.13
CA CYS A 254 11.47 -34.57 -42.97
C CYS A 254 9.98 -34.67 -43.29
N GLU A 255 9.24 -35.46 -42.49
CA GLU A 255 7.80 -35.65 -42.60
C GLU A 255 7.08 -34.76 -41.58
N ARG A 256 6.07 -34.01 -42.02
CA ARG A 256 5.28 -33.09 -41.18
C ARG A 256 4.59 -33.79 -39.99
N HIS A 257 4.42 -33.05 -38.89
CA HIS A 257 3.55 -33.36 -37.76
C HIS A 257 3.78 -34.77 -37.17
N ALA A 258 5.04 -35.14 -36.96
CA ALA A 258 5.44 -36.41 -36.37
C ALA A 258 5.16 -36.49 -34.86
N SER A 259 5.31 -35.38 -34.14
CA SER A 259 5.00 -35.27 -32.70
C SER A 259 4.54 -33.87 -32.31
N VAL A 260 4.06 -33.73 -31.08
CA VAL A 260 3.65 -32.45 -30.46
C VAL A 260 4.43 -32.28 -29.16
N ASN A 261 4.83 -31.06 -28.81
CA ASN A 261 5.50 -30.77 -27.55
C ASN A 261 5.37 -29.28 -27.15
N CYS A 262 5.65 -28.98 -25.89
CA CYS A 262 5.99 -27.62 -25.45
C CYS A 262 7.42 -27.27 -25.88
N VAL A 263 7.70 -25.98 -26.05
CA VAL A 263 9.04 -25.46 -26.31
C VAL A 263 9.44 -24.62 -25.11
N GLU A 264 10.70 -24.73 -24.69
CA GLU A 264 11.23 -23.91 -23.60
C GLU A 264 11.13 -22.42 -23.96
N ASP A 265 10.72 -21.59 -22.99
CA ASP A 265 10.46 -20.15 -23.15
C ASP A 265 9.34 -19.76 -24.13
N GLU A 266 8.48 -20.70 -24.54
CA GLU A 266 7.31 -20.43 -25.38
C GLU A 266 6.05 -20.95 -24.69
N ASP A 267 4.93 -20.23 -24.88
CA ASP A 267 3.67 -20.58 -24.22
C ASP A 267 2.91 -21.66 -24.99
N GLU A 268 3.14 -21.82 -26.28
CA GLU A 268 2.31 -22.60 -27.17
C GLU A 268 2.72 -24.07 -27.26
N ILE A 269 1.76 -24.89 -27.66
CA ILE A 269 2.00 -26.28 -28.06
C ILE A 269 2.33 -26.27 -29.55
N TYR A 270 3.46 -26.87 -29.94
CA TYR A 270 3.90 -26.90 -31.34
C TYR A 270 3.88 -28.31 -31.93
N TRP A 271 3.62 -28.40 -33.23
CA TRP A 271 3.97 -29.57 -34.03
C TRP A 271 5.48 -29.68 -34.21
N PHE A 272 5.97 -30.90 -34.38
CA PHE A 272 7.35 -31.20 -34.75
C PHE A 272 7.37 -32.18 -35.91
N ASP A 273 8.28 -31.96 -36.87
CA ASP A 273 8.49 -32.88 -37.98
C ASP A 273 9.28 -34.14 -37.56
N SER A 274 9.44 -35.11 -38.47
CA SER A 274 10.16 -36.36 -38.20
C SER A 274 11.68 -36.18 -37.99
N CYS A 275 12.22 -35.00 -38.32
CA CYS A 275 13.59 -34.61 -38.06
C CYS A 275 13.76 -33.91 -36.69
N GLY A 276 12.65 -33.63 -36.00
CA GLY A 276 12.63 -32.94 -34.71
C GLY A 276 12.59 -31.42 -34.80
N ASN A 277 12.31 -30.86 -35.98
CA ASN A 277 12.18 -29.41 -36.14
C ASN A 277 10.82 -28.93 -35.64
N LYS A 278 10.82 -27.81 -34.91
CA LYS A 278 9.60 -27.06 -34.55
C LYS A 278 8.88 -26.63 -35.83
N GLU A 279 7.61 -26.99 -35.95
CA GLU A 279 6.68 -26.51 -36.98
C GLU A 279 5.72 -25.48 -36.37
N ASN A 280 4.54 -25.31 -36.96
CA ASN A 280 3.56 -24.33 -36.47
C ASN A 280 2.83 -24.81 -35.21
N ILE A 281 2.15 -23.87 -34.56
CA ILE A 281 1.29 -24.10 -33.40
C ILE A 281 0.27 -25.21 -33.70
N TYR A 282 0.07 -26.09 -32.72
CA TYR A 282 -0.84 -27.22 -32.79
C TYR A 282 -2.28 -26.78 -33.10
N SER A 283 -2.88 -27.46 -34.06
CA SER A 283 -4.31 -27.46 -34.32
C SER A 283 -4.75 -28.88 -34.67
N SER A 284 -5.92 -29.30 -34.19
CA SER A 284 -6.52 -30.59 -34.59
C SER A 284 -6.75 -30.66 -36.10
N ASP A 285 -6.90 -29.51 -36.77
CA ASP A 285 -6.80 -29.42 -38.22
C ASP A 285 -5.31 -29.39 -38.62
N LYS A 286 -4.78 -30.57 -38.91
CA LYS A 286 -3.38 -30.77 -39.32
C LYS A 286 -3.05 -30.07 -40.64
N ASP A 287 -4.00 -29.89 -41.55
CA ASP A 287 -3.70 -29.23 -42.83
C ASP A 287 -3.68 -27.70 -42.66
N ALA A 288 -4.57 -27.16 -41.81
CA ALA A 288 -4.55 -25.75 -41.45
C ALA A 288 -3.26 -25.36 -40.71
N SER A 289 -2.87 -26.12 -39.68
CA SER A 289 -1.63 -25.86 -38.92
C SER A 289 -0.38 -26.07 -39.77
N TRP A 290 -0.35 -27.05 -40.68
CA TRP A 290 0.80 -27.22 -41.59
C TRP A 290 0.91 -26.10 -42.64
N ASN A 291 -0.20 -25.45 -42.98
CA ASN A 291 -0.27 -24.29 -43.87
C ASN A 291 0.49 -24.45 -45.20
N ASN A 292 0.28 -25.58 -45.89
CA ASN A 292 0.97 -25.92 -47.13
C ASN A 292 2.52 -25.90 -46.99
N GLY A 293 3.05 -26.26 -45.82
CA GLY A 293 4.48 -26.29 -45.54
C GLY A 293 5.08 -24.92 -45.25
N LYS A 294 4.26 -23.92 -44.90
CA LYS A 294 4.71 -22.57 -44.60
C LYS A 294 4.51 -22.23 -43.14
N MET A 295 5.42 -21.41 -42.61
CA MET A 295 5.31 -20.90 -41.24
C MET A 295 4.06 -20.03 -41.07
N LEU A 296 3.43 -20.12 -39.90
CA LEU A 296 2.31 -19.29 -39.46
C LEU A 296 2.74 -18.44 -38.27
N SER A 297 2.26 -17.20 -38.22
CA SER A 297 2.34 -16.41 -36.99
C SER A 297 1.31 -16.88 -35.95
N LYS A 298 1.51 -16.49 -34.69
CA LYS A 298 0.53 -16.69 -33.60
C LYS A 298 -0.85 -16.11 -33.95
N GLY A 299 -0.85 -14.95 -34.61
CA GLY A 299 -2.07 -14.25 -35.04
C GLY A 299 -2.88 -14.98 -36.11
N GLU A 300 -2.20 -15.74 -36.97
CA GLU A 300 -2.81 -16.53 -38.06
C GLU A 300 -3.13 -17.98 -37.66
N SER A 301 -2.68 -18.40 -36.49
CA SER A 301 -2.92 -19.74 -35.94
C SER A 301 -4.32 -19.87 -35.34
N CYS A 302 -4.71 -21.11 -35.01
CA CYS A 302 -6.01 -21.39 -34.40
C CYS A 302 -6.23 -20.55 -33.13
N GLY A 303 -7.47 -20.23 -32.79
CA GLY A 303 -7.80 -19.66 -31.47
C GLY A 303 -7.13 -18.32 -31.13
N SER A 304 -6.55 -17.63 -32.12
CA SER A 304 -5.84 -16.36 -31.96
C SER A 304 -6.68 -15.34 -31.17
N GLY A 305 -6.02 -14.64 -30.24
CA GLY A 305 -6.66 -13.68 -29.33
C GLY A 305 -7.42 -14.29 -28.15
N ASN A 306 -7.34 -15.61 -27.93
CA ASN A 306 -7.91 -16.28 -26.76
C ASN A 306 -6.83 -17.01 -25.95
N ALA A 307 -7.12 -17.35 -24.70
CA ALA A 307 -6.25 -18.17 -23.85
C ALA A 307 -6.22 -19.65 -24.29
N ASN A 308 -7.28 -20.14 -24.94
CA ASN A 308 -7.40 -21.54 -25.35
C ASN A 308 -7.26 -22.55 -24.18
N ILE A 309 -7.58 -22.12 -22.95
CA ILE A 309 -7.58 -22.94 -21.74
C ILE A 309 -8.35 -24.24 -21.97
N ASP A 310 -7.73 -25.36 -21.62
CA ASP A 310 -8.28 -26.72 -21.75
C ASP A 310 -8.74 -27.10 -23.17
N SER A 311 -8.26 -26.38 -24.19
CA SER A 311 -8.63 -26.66 -25.58
C SER A 311 -8.06 -28.00 -26.03
N THR A 312 -8.95 -28.89 -26.50
CA THR A 312 -8.55 -30.17 -27.09
C THR A 312 -8.10 -30.04 -28.56
N THR A 313 -8.32 -28.88 -29.18
CA THR A 313 -8.19 -28.69 -30.63
C THR A 313 -7.22 -27.59 -31.03
N CYS A 314 -6.73 -26.78 -30.10
CA CYS A 314 -5.85 -25.67 -30.40
C CYS A 314 -4.79 -25.50 -29.31
N GLY A 315 -3.53 -25.39 -29.71
CA GLY A 315 -2.38 -25.20 -28.83
C GLY A 315 -1.85 -23.78 -28.77
N ASN A 316 -2.63 -22.80 -29.25
CA ASN A 316 -2.26 -21.38 -29.26
C ASN A 316 -2.45 -20.76 -27.87
N CYS A 317 -1.69 -21.21 -26.88
CA CYS A 317 -1.79 -20.71 -25.53
C CYS A 317 -1.31 -19.26 -25.46
N ASN A 318 -1.78 -18.54 -24.45
CA ASN A 318 -1.48 -17.13 -24.29
C ASN A 318 -1.33 -16.79 -22.81
N TYR A 319 -0.10 -16.54 -22.38
CA TYR A 319 0.24 -16.25 -20.98
C TYR A 319 -0.48 -15.01 -20.47
N ASN A 320 -0.51 -13.96 -21.29
CA ASN A 320 -1.18 -12.70 -20.98
C ASN A 320 -2.70 -12.83 -20.85
N LEU A 321 -3.28 -13.92 -21.34
CA LEU A 321 -4.69 -14.26 -21.15
C LEU A 321 -4.91 -15.40 -20.14
N GLY A 322 -3.86 -15.79 -19.41
CA GLY A 322 -3.93 -16.76 -18.32
C GLY A 322 -3.71 -18.21 -18.73
N SER A 323 -2.84 -18.48 -19.72
CA SER A 323 -2.59 -19.86 -20.15
C SER A 323 -1.19 -20.11 -20.69
N THR A 324 -0.62 -21.28 -20.42
CA THR A 324 0.68 -21.69 -20.98
C THR A 324 0.71 -23.20 -21.25
N CYS A 325 1.66 -23.64 -22.06
CA CYS A 325 1.81 -25.05 -22.42
C CYS A 325 2.23 -25.85 -21.18
N SER A 326 1.51 -26.94 -20.91
CA SER A 326 1.88 -27.88 -19.86
C SER A 326 1.68 -29.31 -20.34
N ASP A 327 2.54 -30.21 -19.88
CA ASP A 327 2.27 -31.63 -19.98
C ASP A 327 1.17 -32.04 -18.99
N VAL A 328 0.34 -33.00 -19.39
CA VAL A 328 -0.77 -33.52 -18.59
C VAL A 328 -0.77 -35.04 -18.60
N ASN A 329 -0.59 -35.63 -17.41
CA ASN A 329 -0.62 -37.09 -17.22
C ASN A 329 -2.04 -37.64 -17.09
N LEU A 330 -2.99 -36.83 -16.58
CA LEU A 330 -4.39 -37.17 -16.35
C LEU A 330 -5.23 -35.90 -16.51
N GLY A 331 -6.22 -35.91 -17.40
CA GLY A 331 -7.09 -34.75 -17.62
C GLY A 331 -7.45 -34.54 -19.08
N THR A 332 -7.92 -33.34 -19.39
CA THR A 332 -8.14 -32.87 -20.77
C THR A 332 -6.79 -32.57 -21.40
N SER A 333 -6.56 -33.08 -22.61
CA SER A 333 -5.38 -32.77 -23.41
C SER A 333 -5.78 -32.57 -24.87
N ILE A 334 -4.85 -32.06 -25.67
CA ILE A 334 -5.00 -32.04 -27.11
C ILE A 334 -5.18 -33.47 -27.69
N GLN A 335 -5.80 -33.59 -28.86
CA GLN A 335 -6.14 -34.89 -29.43
C GLN A 335 -4.93 -35.74 -29.83
N ASP A 336 -3.81 -35.10 -30.17
CA ASP A 336 -2.61 -35.77 -30.71
C ASP A 336 -1.45 -35.84 -29.72
N GLY A 337 -1.66 -35.48 -28.45
CA GLY A 337 -0.61 -35.45 -27.44
C GLY A 337 -1.11 -35.26 -26.02
N ASN A 338 -0.20 -35.33 -25.06
CA ASN A 338 -0.49 -35.17 -23.64
C ASN A 338 -0.16 -33.75 -23.17
N PHE A 339 -0.55 -32.75 -23.95
CA PHE A 339 -0.30 -31.33 -23.68
C PHE A 339 -1.60 -30.56 -23.64
N VAL A 340 -1.61 -29.43 -22.95
CA VAL A 340 -2.77 -28.55 -22.86
C VAL A 340 -2.30 -27.11 -22.64
N CYS A 341 -3.09 -26.14 -23.09
CA CYS A 341 -2.99 -24.78 -22.57
C CYS A 341 -3.57 -24.79 -21.16
N LYS A 342 -2.70 -24.94 -20.17
CA LYS A 342 -3.03 -25.00 -18.75
C LYS A 342 -3.56 -23.65 -18.30
N ASP A 343 -4.64 -23.66 -17.52
CA ASP A 343 -5.13 -22.49 -16.83
C ASP A 343 -4.11 -21.99 -15.78
N LEU A 344 -3.79 -20.70 -15.82
CA LEU A 344 -2.93 -20.02 -14.86
C LEU A 344 -3.73 -19.23 -13.81
N GLY A 345 -5.06 -19.30 -13.83
CA GLY A 345 -5.92 -18.77 -12.79
C GLY A 345 -5.77 -19.49 -11.46
N CYS A 346 -6.12 -18.79 -10.38
CA CYS A 346 -6.09 -19.27 -9.01
C CYS A 346 -7.47 -19.14 -8.36
N PHE A 347 -7.59 -19.66 -7.14
CA PHE A 347 -8.75 -19.43 -6.29
C PHE A 347 -8.30 -18.82 -4.96
N ASP A 348 -8.95 -17.75 -4.53
CA ASP A 348 -8.70 -17.16 -3.22
C ASP A 348 -9.31 -17.99 -2.07
N GLU A 349 -9.08 -17.57 -0.82
CA GLU A 349 -9.58 -18.27 0.37
C GLU A 349 -11.11 -18.32 0.48
N GLU A 350 -11.80 -17.41 -0.19
CA GLU A 350 -13.27 -17.38 -0.26
C GLU A 350 -13.80 -18.24 -1.42
N GLY A 351 -12.91 -18.77 -2.27
CA GLY A 351 -13.22 -19.58 -3.43
C GLY A 351 -13.55 -18.76 -4.68
N ASN A 352 -13.22 -17.46 -4.70
CA ASN A 352 -13.37 -16.63 -5.90
C ASN A 352 -12.22 -16.91 -6.86
N GLU A 353 -12.55 -16.98 -8.15
CA GLU A 353 -11.58 -17.11 -9.22
C GLU A 353 -10.74 -15.83 -9.32
N ARG A 354 -9.43 -16.00 -9.45
CA ARG A 354 -8.43 -14.94 -9.61
C ARG A 354 -7.63 -15.21 -10.86
N TYR A 355 -7.39 -14.20 -11.66
CA TYR A 355 -6.57 -14.33 -12.86
C TYR A 355 -5.08 -14.29 -12.51
N ASN A 356 -4.27 -14.89 -13.38
CA ASN A 356 -2.82 -14.78 -13.28
C ASN A 356 -2.38 -13.31 -13.22
N GLY A 357 -1.56 -12.97 -12.23
CA GLY A 357 -1.09 -11.62 -11.97
C GLY A 357 -1.96 -10.76 -11.05
N GLU A 358 -3.19 -11.19 -10.71
CA GLU A 358 -3.99 -10.47 -9.71
C GLU A 358 -3.37 -10.55 -8.32
N SER A 359 -3.55 -9.49 -7.54
CA SER A 359 -3.13 -9.42 -6.15
C SER A 359 -4.22 -8.82 -5.26
N TRP A 360 -4.34 -9.30 -4.03
CA TRP A 360 -5.35 -8.88 -3.07
C TRP A 360 -4.80 -8.89 -1.65
N CYS A 361 -5.45 -8.13 -0.77
CA CYS A 361 -5.04 -8.06 0.62
C CYS A 361 -5.76 -9.07 1.50
N VAL A 362 -5.00 -9.71 2.38
CA VAL A 362 -5.50 -10.58 3.44
C VAL A 362 -5.03 -10.02 4.79
N TYR A 363 -5.88 -10.12 5.80
CA TYR A 363 -5.65 -9.55 7.12
C TYR A 363 -5.90 -10.61 8.18
N ASP A 364 -5.14 -10.58 9.28
CA ASP A 364 -5.38 -11.52 10.39
C ASP A 364 -6.76 -11.29 11.04
N ASN A 365 -7.23 -10.04 11.06
CA ASN A 365 -8.40 -9.60 11.83
C ASN A 365 -9.14 -8.43 11.15
N SER A 366 -10.12 -7.85 11.85
CA SER A 366 -10.75 -6.60 11.43
C SER A 366 -9.71 -5.49 11.35
N ILE A 367 -9.81 -4.66 10.31
CA ILE A 367 -8.92 -3.54 10.07
C ILE A 367 -9.69 -2.22 9.96
N GLY A 368 -9.02 -1.12 10.21
CA GLY A 368 -9.51 0.22 9.91
C GLY A 368 -10.60 0.72 10.84
N GLU A 369 -11.17 1.86 10.45
CA GLU A 369 -12.24 2.55 11.15
C GLU A 369 -13.53 1.71 11.25
N VAL A 370 -14.10 1.64 12.45
CA VAL A 370 -15.40 1.04 12.75
C VAL A 370 -16.18 1.93 13.72
N THR A 371 -17.51 1.84 13.68
CA THR A 371 -18.39 2.58 14.61
C THR A 371 -18.67 1.75 15.86
N SER A 372 -18.51 2.38 17.03
CA SER A 372 -18.80 1.79 18.33
C SER A 372 -20.32 1.78 18.63
N PHE A 373 -20.69 1.15 19.74
CA PHE A 373 -22.07 1.16 20.24
C PHE A 373 -22.57 2.58 20.57
N TRP A 374 -21.67 3.46 21.05
CA TRP A 374 -21.97 4.86 21.42
C TRP A 374 -21.83 5.83 20.24
N GLY A 375 -21.71 5.31 19.02
CA GLY A 375 -21.70 6.11 17.79
C GLY A 375 -20.38 6.79 17.45
N ASP A 376 -19.32 6.62 18.25
CA ASP A 376 -17.99 7.11 17.93
C ASP A 376 -17.23 6.12 17.03
N ASN A 377 -16.47 6.65 16.07
CA ASN A 377 -15.60 5.84 15.23
C ASN A 377 -14.24 5.62 15.89
N PHE A 378 -13.62 4.47 15.67
CA PHE A 378 -12.30 4.11 16.19
C PHE A 378 -11.64 3.04 15.32
N ALA A 379 -10.32 2.84 15.47
CA ALA A 379 -9.60 1.81 14.73
C ALA A 379 -9.78 0.41 15.33
N SER A 380 -10.01 -0.60 14.48
CA SER A 380 -10.39 -1.96 14.91
C SER A 380 -9.28 -3.00 14.91
N ASP A 381 -8.06 -2.61 14.57
CA ASP A 381 -6.92 -3.49 14.34
C ASP A 381 -6.40 -4.09 15.67
N PRO A 382 -6.46 -5.42 15.87
CA PRO A 382 -6.01 -6.08 17.11
C PRO A 382 -4.51 -6.03 17.39
N VAL A 383 -4.17 -6.17 18.67
CA VAL A 383 -2.78 -6.18 19.12
C VAL A 383 -2.01 -7.34 18.48
N GLY A 384 -0.88 -7.02 17.85
CA GLY A 384 -0.02 -7.99 17.17
C GLY A 384 -0.58 -8.57 15.86
N SER A 385 -1.65 -8.01 15.28
CA SER A 385 -2.14 -8.41 13.95
C SER A 385 -1.20 -7.96 12.83
N ARG A 386 -1.18 -8.71 11.73
CA ARG A 386 -0.42 -8.41 10.51
C ARG A 386 -1.31 -8.33 9.26
N HIS A 387 -0.77 -7.68 8.25
CA HIS A 387 -1.36 -7.58 6.91
C HIS A 387 -0.52 -8.42 5.94
N TRP A 388 -1.18 -8.98 4.94
CA TRP A 388 -0.58 -9.88 3.97
C TRP A 388 -1.00 -9.47 2.56
N ARG A 389 -0.05 -9.50 1.65
CA ARG A 389 -0.28 -9.39 0.21
C ARG A 389 -0.34 -10.80 -0.36
N VAL A 390 -1.40 -11.11 -1.06
CA VAL A 390 -1.59 -12.40 -1.73
C VAL A 390 -1.69 -12.14 -3.22
N TYR A 391 -1.13 -13.02 -4.04
CA TYR A 391 -1.21 -12.88 -5.50
C TYR A 391 -1.25 -14.23 -6.20
N CYS A 392 -1.85 -14.24 -7.39
CA CYS A 392 -1.90 -15.40 -8.27
C CYS A 392 -0.72 -15.35 -9.23
N TYR A 393 0.10 -16.40 -9.21
CA TYR A 393 1.28 -16.49 -10.05
C TYR A 393 1.43 -17.91 -10.62
N ASP A 394 1.35 -18.03 -11.95
CA ASP A 394 1.47 -19.28 -12.70
C ASP A 394 0.50 -20.40 -12.24
N GLY A 395 -0.70 -19.99 -11.81
CA GLY A 395 -1.73 -20.88 -11.26
C GLY A 395 -1.51 -21.28 -9.80
N GLU A 396 -0.56 -20.64 -9.11
CA GLU A 396 -0.28 -20.83 -7.69
C GLU A 396 -0.59 -19.56 -6.89
N VAL A 397 -1.18 -19.74 -5.71
CA VAL A 397 -1.42 -18.64 -4.77
C VAL A 397 -0.16 -18.44 -3.95
N VAL A 398 0.45 -17.27 -4.05
CA VAL A 398 1.62 -16.87 -3.27
C VAL A 398 1.20 -15.85 -2.22
N THR A 399 1.76 -15.96 -1.02
CA THR A 399 1.44 -15.08 0.12
C THR A 399 2.71 -14.49 0.70
N GLU A 400 2.71 -13.17 0.86
CA GLU A 400 3.80 -12.38 1.41
C GLU A 400 3.29 -11.54 2.57
N GLY A 401 4.02 -11.50 3.68
CA GLY A 401 3.68 -10.66 4.81
C GLY A 401 4.20 -9.24 4.61
N CYS A 402 3.36 -8.23 4.84
CA CYS A 402 3.85 -6.87 5.02
C CYS A 402 4.66 -6.77 6.33
N SER A 403 5.38 -5.66 6.51
CA SER A 403 6.24 -5.41 7.68
C SER A 403 5.56 -5.69 9.03
N ASP A 404 6.36 -6.16 10.00
CA ASP A 404 5.93 -6.44 11.37
C ASP A 404 5.40 -5.18 12.08
N TYR A 405 4.66 -5.38 13.16
CA TYR A 405 4.04 -4.30 13.95
C TYR A 405 3.20 -3.32 13.10
N ARG A 406 2.65 -3.79 11.97
CA ARG A 406 1.95 -2.96 10.99
C ARG A 406 2.76 -1.73 10.58
N GLY A 407 4.08 -1.85 10.48
CA GLY A 407 4.96 -0.82 9.90
C GLY A 407 4.61 -0.55 8.44
N GLU A 408 4.07 -1.57 7.77
CA GLU A 408 3.41 -1.49 6.47
C GLU A 408 2.00 -2.07 6.57
N ILE A 409 1.12 -1.59 5.70
CA ILE A 409 -0.23 -2.11 5.52
C ILE A 409 -0.41 -2.58 4.08
N CYS A 410 -1.11 -3.70 3.90
CA CYS A 410 -1.56 -4.07 2.56
C CYS A 410 -2.69 -3.14 2.14
N THR A 411 -2.51 -2.43 1.02
CA THR A 411 -3.54 -1.64 0.35
C THR A 411 -3.96 -2.31 -0.94
N GLN A 412 -5.24 -2.24 -1.27
CA GLN A 412 -5.83 -2.83 -2.48
C GLN A 412 -6.58 -1.79 -3.28
N TYR A 413 -6.48 -1.90 -4.60
CA TYR A 413 -7.24 -1.14 -5.58
C TYR A 413 -7.91 -2.09 -6.56
N ASP A 414 -9.21 -1.87 -6.78
CA ASP A 414 -10.00 -2.63 -7.73
C ASP A 414 -10.13 -1.83 -9.03
N MET A 415 -9.70 -2.42 -10.13
CA MET A 415 -9.79 -1.88 -11.49
C MET A 415 -10.93 -2.53 -12.25
N GLU A 416 -11.67 -1.76 -13.03
CA GLU A 416 -12.66 -2.30 -13.97
C GLU A 416 -12.16 -2.20 -15.41
N ASP A 417 -12.14 -3.32 -16.13
CA ASP A 417 -11.82 -3.38 -17.55
C ASP A 417 -12.77 -4.35 -18.27
N ASN A 418 -13.44 -3.85 -19.30
CA ASN A 418 -14.42 -4.60 -20.11
C ASN A 418 -15.49 -5.34 -19.29
N GLY A 419 -15.92 -4.73 -18.18
CA GLY A 419 -16.93 -5.31 -17.28
C GLY A 419 -16.44 -6.45 -16.39
N LYS A 420 -15.11 -6.64 -16.31
CA LYS A 420 -14.44 -7.49 -15.32
C LYS A 420 -13.72 -6.60 -14.32
N THR A 421 -13.71 -7.02 -13.06
CA THR A 421 -12.97 -6.36 -11.98
C THR A 421 -11.69 -7.15 -11.72
N TYR A 422 -10.58 -6.44 -11.59
CA TYR A 422 -9.28 -6.99 -11.23
C TYR A 422 -8.76 -6.29 -9.99
N SER A 423 -8.23 -7.02 -9.03
CA SER A 423 -7.60 -6.42 -7.86
C SER A 423 -6.08 -6.34 -8.00
N VAL A 424 -5.51 -5.23 -7.55
CA VAL A 424 -4.08 -5.06 -7.33
C VAL A 424 -3.85 -4.67 -5.88
N ALA A 425 -2.89 -5.31 -5.25
CA ALA A 425 -2.50 -5.08 -3.87
C ALA A 425 -0.99 -4.86 -3.72
N GLU A 426 -0.63 -4.04 -2.74
CA GLU A 426 0.73 -3.65 -2.44
C GLU A 426 0.88 -3.41 -0.93
N CYS A 427 2.04 -3.76 -0.36
CA CYS A 427 2.39 -3.36 1.00
C CYS A 427 2.95 -1.94 0.96
N THR A 428 2.27 -1.00 1.61
CA THR A 428 2.65 0.42 1.66
C THR A 428 2.97 0.84 3.09
N THR A 429 3.81 1.86 3.25
CA THR A 429 4.18 2.37 4.59
C THR A 429 2.93 2.84 5.35
N ASN A 430 2.85 2.47 6.62
CA ASN A 430 1.75 2.90 7.48
C ASN A 430 1.96 4.31 8.03
N ASP A 431 1.08 5.24 7.67
CA ASP A 431 1.14 6.67 8.05
C ASP A 431 0.50 7.01 9.39
N ALA A 432 0.18 6.03 10.24
CA ALA A 432 -0.48 6.27 11.53
C ALA A 432 0.20 7.34 12.40
N PHE A 433 1.54 7.44 12.37
CA PHE A 433 2.28 8.50 13.08
C PHE A 433 2.13 9.87 12.42
N THR A 434 2.14 9.93 11.08
CA THR A 434 1.88 11.15 10.31
C THR A 434 0.52 11.74 10.69
N CYS A 435 -0.51 10.89 10.86
CA CYS A 435 -1.82 11.32 11.33
C CYS A 435 -1.76 12.05 12.68
N LEU A 436 -0.94 11.57 13.62
CA LEU A 436 -0.79 12.19 14.92
C LEU A 436 -0.12 13.56 14.85
N ASN A 437 0.81 13.74 13.90
CA ASN A 437 1.50 15.03 13.69
C ASN A 437 0.56 16.12 13.16
N TYR A 438 -0.52 15.77 12.45
CA TYR A 438 -1.52 16.75 12.00
C TYR A 438 -2.23 17.46 13.15
N ASN A 439 -2.21 16.90 14.36
CA ASN A 439 -2.79 17.55 15.55
C ASN A 439 -2.00 18.74 16.08
N GLN A 440 -0.80 19.00 15.55
CA GLN A 440 0.00 20.17 15.94
C GLN A 440 -0.57 21.49 15.41
N ASP A 441 -1.37 21.42 14.35
CA ASP A 441 -1.98 22.58 13.69
C ASP A 441 -3.50 22.45 13.71
N GLU A 442 -4.13 23.07 14.72
CA GLU A 442 -5.58 22.95 14.96
C GLU A 442 -6.42 23.46 13.78
N GLU A 443 -5.94 24.47 13.03
CA GLU A 443 -6.68 25.05 11.90
C GLU A 443 -6.70 24.12 10.68
N GLU A 444 -5.59 23.42 10.43
CA GLU A 444 -5.42 22.54 9.25
C GLU A 444 -5.61 21.04 9.56
N MET A 445 -5.73 20.65 10.84
CA MET A 445 -5.78 19.25 11.29
C MET A 445 -6.83 18.44 10.54
N GLU A 446 -8.06 18.94 10.45
CA GLU A 446 -9.15 18.18 9.82
C GLU A 446 -8.95 17.99 8.32
N GLU A 447 -8.37 18.97 7.63
CA GLU A 447 -8.13 18.92 6.19
C GLU A 447 -7.04 17.89 5.89
N LYS A 448 -5.88 18.03 6.53
CA LYS A 448 -4.75 17.08 6.38
C LYS A 448 -5.14 15.66 6.76
N CYS A 449 -5.94 15.51 7.81
CA CYS A 449 -6.41 14.19 8.26
C CYS A 449 -7.36 13.53 7.26
N LYS A 450 -8.19 14.32 6.55
CA LYS A 450 -9.13 13.79 5.54
C LYS A 450 -8.46 13.50 4.21
N ASP A 451 -7.39 14.21 3.88
CA ASP A 451 -6.62 14.04 2.64
C ASP A 451 -5.78 12.75 2.65
N ASN A 452 -5.33 12.32 3.83
CA ASN A 452 -4.57 11.09 4.00
C ASN A 452 -5.51 9.87 4.21
N SER A 453 -5.46 8.88 3.31
CA SER A 453 -6.36 7.71 3.33
C SER A 453 -6.11 6.73 4.49
N HIS A 454 -4.95 6.83 5.14
CA HIS A 454 -4.55 6.04 6.30
C HIS A 454 -4.97 6.71 7.63
N CYS A 455 -5.51 7.92 7.59
CA CYS A 455 -5.93 8.66 8.78
C CYS A 455 -7.45 8.61 8.99
N MET A 456 -7.86 8.90 10.22
CA MET A 456 -9.26 9.13 10.58
C MET A 456 -9.37 10.19 11.67
N ILE A 457 -10.46 10.96 11.64
CA ILE A 457 -10.77 11.88 12.73
C ILE A 457 -11.47 11.09 13.83
N LYS A 458 -10.81 11.00 14.97
CA LYS A 458 -11.35 10.46 16.20
C LYS A 458 -12.06 11.55 16.99
N SER A 459 -13.38 11.58 16.89
CA SER A 459 -14.22 12.43 17.75
C SER A 459 -14.49 11.74 19.09
N VAL A 460 -14.25 12.49 20.16
CA VAL A 460 -14.68 12.17 21.53
C VAL A 460 -15.69 13.24 21.91
N ASP A 461 -16.95 12.86 22.07
CA ASP A 461 -18.05 13.75 22.41
C ASP A 461 -18.81 13.11 23.56
N VAL A 462 -18.44 13.43 24.80
CA VAL A 462 -19.03 12.80 25.99
C VAL A 462 -20.09 13.70 26.60
N ASP A 463 -19.90 15.01 26.61
CA ASP A 463 -20.90 15.97 27.10
C ASP A 463 -20.52 17.38 26.60
N GLU A 464 -21.34 18.40 26.88
CA GLU A 464 -21.23 19.78 26.37
C GLU A 464 -19.82 20.36 26.49
N TYR A 465 -19.09 20.06 27.56
CA TYR A 465 -17.75 20.60 27.84
C TYR A 465 -16.64 19.54 27.83
N PHE A 466 -16.96 18.29 27.45
CA PHE A 466 -15.96 17.25 27.23
C PHE A 466 -16.11 16.69 25.82
N LYS A 467 -15.70 17.51 24.85
CA LYS A 467 -15.77 17.21 23.44
C LYS A 467 -14.52 17.71 22.72
N PHE A 468 -13.89 16.85 21.92
CA PHE A 468 -12.71 17.19 21.10
C PHE A 468 -12.55 16.23 19.93
N ASN A 469 -11.76 16.64 18.94
CA ASN A 469 -11.36 15.84 17.79
C ASN A 469 -9.85 15.62 17.81
N LEU A 470 -9.41 14.45 17.39
CA LEU A 470 -7.99 14.13 17.18
C LEU A 470 -7.84 13.38 15.85
N CYS A 471 -6.86 13.75 15.02
CA CYS A 471 -6.45 12.91 13.91
C CYS A 471 -5.61 11.74 14.42
N VAL A 472 -6.02 10.51 14.09
CA VAL A 472 -5.32 9.28 14.48
C VAL A 472 -5.19 8.36 13.27
N GLY A 473 -4.33 7.35 13.38
CA GLY A 473 -4.23 6.31 12.36
C GLY A 473 -5.52 5.52 12.27
N LYS A 474 -6.02 5.34 11.05
CA LYS A 474 -7.09 4.38 10.73
C LYS A 474 -6.61 2.95 10.95
N TYR A 475 -5.33 2.71 10.70
CA TYR A 475 -4.62 1.45 10.91
C TYR A 475 -3.50 1.68 11.93
N PRO A 476 -3.77 1.64 13.24
CA PRO A 476 -2.80 2.00 14.27
C PRO A 476 -1.57 1.09 14.22
N ARG A 477 -0.36 1.64 14.35
CA ARG A 477 0.85 0.82 14.40
C ARG A 477 0.87 -0.07 15.63
N GLY A 478 1.40 -1.27 15.45
CA GLY A 478 1.68 -2.18 16.54
C GLY A 478 2.88 -1.71 17.34
N PHE A 479 3.00 -2.20 18.57
CA PHE A 479 4.13 -1.88 19.43
C PHE A 479 5.00 -3.11 19.65
N ASP A 480 6.31 -2.90 19.73
CA ASP A 480 7.14 -3.91 20.35
C ASP A 480 6.87 -3.96 21.86
N LEU A 481 6.43 -5.12 22.31
CA LEU A 481 6.15 -5.42 23.71
C LEU A 481 7.29 -6.24 24.35
N SER A 482 8.37 -6.51 23.60
CA SER A 482 9.51 -7.30 24.03
C SER A 482 10.58 -6.45 24.77
N GLY A 483 10.31 -6.08 26.03
CA GLY A 483 11.29 -5.31 26.80
C GLY A 483 10.79 -4.85 28.16
N ASN A 484 11.70 -4.69 29.13
CA ASN A 484 11.39 -4.02 30.39
C ASN A 484 11.54 -2.51 30.17
N GLU A 485 10.40 -1.81 30.09
CA GLU A 485 10.25 -0.34 30.02
C GLU A 485 10.38 0.32 28.63
N ASN A 486 9.46 0.01 27.70
CA ASN A 486 9.24 0.90 26.55
C ASN A 486 8.45 2.15 27.02
N SER A 487 9.19 3.21 27.41
CA SER A 487 8.66 4.49 27.88
C SER A 487 7.86 5.22 26.80
N GLU A 488 8.22 5.07 25.53
CA GLU A 488 7.59 5.72 24.36
C GLU A 488 6.15 5.26 24.12
N ASN A 489 5.92 3.95 24.09
CA ASN A 489 4.57 3.37 23.96
C ASN A 489 3.65 3.87 25.10
N ARG A 490 4.22 4.08 26.30
CA ARG A 490 3.46 4.64 27.43
C ARG A 490 3.12 6.11 27.24
N VAL A 491 3.98 6.91 26.62
CA VAL A 491 3.69 8.31 26.28
C VAL A 491 2.55 8.37 25.28
N LEU A 492 2.60 7.56 24.23
CA LEU A 492 1.56 7.50 23.20
C LEU A 492 0.22 7.03 23.78
N CYS A 493 0.17 5.90 24.50
CA CYS A 493 -1.05 5.48 25.20
C CYS A 493 -1.54 6.51 26.23
N GLY A 494 -0.60 7.24 26.84
CA GLY A 494 -0.87 8.31 27.81
C GLY A 494 -1.65 9.48 27.22
N MET A 495 -1.61 9.70 25.90
CA MET A 495 -2.41 10.75 25.24
C MET A 495 -3.92 10.55 25.43
N ALA A 496 -4.37 9.31 25.59
CA ALA A 496 -5.77 9.00 25.90
C ALA A 496 -6.12 9.10 27.40
N SER A 497 -5.15 9.40 28.27
CA SER A 497 -5.39 9.57 29.70
C SER A 497 -5.87 10.98 30.02
N MET A 498 -7.19 11.20 29.94
CA MET A 498 -7.81 12.51 30.18
C MET A 498 -8.71 12.53 31.42
N THR A 499 -8.88 13.71 32.00
CA THR A 499 -9.79 13.94 33.13
C THR A 499 -11.04 14.66 32.65
N CYS A 500 -12.20 14.04 32.76
CA CYS A 500 -13.47 14.75 32.66
C CYS A 500 -13.92 15.24 34.04
N THR A 501 -14.25 16.53 34.15
CA THR A 501 -14.70 17.15 35.40
C THR A 501 -16.20 17.32 35.42
N VAL A 502 -16.88 16.67 36.37
CA VAL A 502 -18.33 16.78 36.58
C VAL A 502 -18.63 17.95 37.51
N VAL A 503 -19.55 18.83 37.10
CA VAL A 503 -19.99 19.97 37.93
C VAL A 503 -21.35 19.65 38.55
N LYS A 504 -21.40 19.69 39.89
CA LYS A 504 -22.63 19.48 40.66
C LYS A 504 -23.02 20.75 41.39
N LEU A 505 -24.28 21.17 41.25
CA LEU A 505 -24.87 22.29 41.98
C LEU A 505 -25.79 21.78 43.07
N ARG A 506 -25.82 22.52 44.19
CA ARG A 506 -26.71 22.16 45.30
C ARG A 506 -28.11 22.70 45.03
N GLU A 507 -29.07 21.79 44.93
CA GLU A 507 -30.47 22.11 44.69
C GLU A 507 -31.17 22.63 45.96
N TRP A 508 -32.39 23.14 45.78
CA TRP A 508 -33.17 23.78 46.85
C TRP A 508 -33.62 22.81 47.95
N ASP A 509 -33.69 21.51 47.65
CA ASP A 509 -33.97 20.43 48.60
C ASP A 509 -32.71 19.94 49.35
N GLY A 510 -31.54 20.46 48.98
CA GLY A 510 -30.25 20.15 49.57
C GLY A 510 -29.52 18.98 48.92
N GLU A 511 -30.09 18.35 47.89
CA GLU A 511 -29.43 17.33 47.05
C GLU A 511 -28.43 17.99 46.08
N TRP A 512 -27.51 17.18 45.54
CA TRP A 512 -26.56 17.63 44.52
C TRP A 512 -27.09 17.22 43.16
N GLY A 513 -27.58 18.19 42.39
CA GLY A 513 -27.94 18.02 40.99
C GLY A 513 -26.69 18.11 40.11
N CYS A 514 -26.62 17.28 39.09
CA CYS A 514 -25.58 17.43 38.08
C CYS A 514 -25.96 18.56 37.11
N GLU A 515 -25.05 19.51 36.93
CA GLU A 515 -25.26 20.68 36.06
C GLU A 515 -24.58 20.50 34.70
N SER A 516 -23.41 19.84 34.68
CA SER A 516 -22.58 19.74 33.48
C SER A 516 -21.63 18.56 33.54
N ASN A 517 -21.34 17.96 32.37
CA ASN A 517 -20.49 16.78 32.22
C ASN A 517 -20.99 15.57 33.03
N CYS A 518 -22.30 15.36 33.04
CA CYS A 518 -22.94 14.29 33.79
C CYS A 518 -22.62 12.92 33.21
N GLU A 519 -22.52 12.85 31.88
CA GLU A 519 -22.20 11.63 31.12
C GLU A 519 -20.76 11.14 31.37
N CYS A 520 -19.93 11.95 32.04
CA CYS A 520 -18.60 11.54 32.49
C CYS A 520 -18.61 10.53 33.65
N GLU A 521 -19.73 10.43 34.38
CA GLU A 521 -19.92 9.35 35.36
C GLU A 521 -20.44 8.05 34.72
N ASP A 522 -20.82 8.08 33.44
CA ASP A 522 -21.36 6.93 32.71
C ASP A 522 -20.26 6.10 32.02
N ALA A 523 -20.58 4.86 31.64
CA ALA A 523 -19.67 3.95 30.94
C ALA A 523 -19.23 4.49 29.56
N GLU A 524 -20.00 5.42 28.98
CA GLU A 524 -19.71 6.06 27.70
C GLU A 524 -18.36 6.79 27.72
N PHE A 525 -18.04 7.52 28.80
CA PHE A 525 -16.75 8.18 28.96
C PHE A 525 -15.59 7.17 28.87
N ALA A 526 -15.63 6.12 29.69
CA ALA A 526 -14.58 5.11 29.70
C ALA A 526 -14.44 4.39 28.35
N GLN A 527 -15.57 4.12 27.67
CA GLN A 527 -15.58 3.48 26.37
C GLN A 527 -14.99 4.37 25.28
N LYS A 528 -15.40 5.65 25.20
CA LYS A 528 -14.91 6.60 24.20
C LYS A 528 -13.41 6.89 24.39
N MET A 529 -12.95 6.97 25.64
CA MET A 529 -11.52 7.13 25.94
C MET A 529 -10.73 5.85 25.64
N ASN A 530 -11.29 4.65 25.90
CA ASN A 530 -10.64 3.40 25.50
C ASN A 530 -10.57 3.28 23.97
N ASN A 531 -11.63 3.66 23.26
CA ASN A 531 -11.68 3.70 21.80
C ASN A 531 -10.64 4.67 21.21
N LEU A 532 -10.41 5.82 21.85
CA LEU A 532 -9.28 6.69 21.50
C LEU A 532 -7.94 5.96 21.75
N CYS A 533 -7.77 5.37 22.93
CA CYS A 533 -6.56 4.67 23.33
C CYS A 533 -6.15 3.58 22.31
N VAL A 534 -7.07 2.69 21.93
CA VAL A 534 -6.82 1.64 20.93
C VAL A 534 -6.55 2.18 19.52
N SER A 535 -6.98 3.41 19.22
CA SER A 535 -6.71 4.05 17.92
C SER A 535 -5.33 4.71 17.86
N LEU A 536 -4.61 4.79 18.99
CA LEU A 536 -3.26 5.33 19.03
C LEU A 536 -2.19 4.24 18.80
N GLY A 537 -2.55 2.96 18.92
CA GLY A 537 -1.60 1.85 18.85
C GLY A 537 -2.09 0.62 19.63
N ASP A 538 -1.15 -0.24 20.02
CA ASP A 538 -1.42 -1.41 20.87
C ASP A 538 -1.63 -0.99 22.35
N CYS A 539 -2.67 -0.19 22.60
CA CYS A 539 -3.03 0.37 23.90
C CYS A 539 -4.43 -0.06 24.37
N GLY A 540 -4.72 0.18 25.66
CA GLY A 540 -6.07 0.07 26.21
C GLY A 540 -6.53 -1.36 26.52
N SER A 541 -7.79 -1.48 26.93
CA SER A 541 -8.48 -2.75 27.11
C SER A 541 -8.92 -3.29 25.76
N TYR A 542 -8.16 -4.22 25.19
CA TYR A 542 -8.37 -4.70 23.82
C TYR A 542 -8.02 -6.17 23.63
N ILE A 543 -8.34 -6.69 22.44
CA ILE A 543 -7.96 -8.03 22.02
C ILE A 543 -6.64 -8.04 21.26
N ASN A 544 -5.94 -9.16 21.34
CA ASN A 544 -4.84 -9.52 20.44
C ASN A 544 -5.36 -10.24 19.18
N TYR A 545 -4.45 -10.52 18.26
CA TYR A 545 -4.77 -11.16 16.97
C TYR A 545 -5.43 -12.55 17.10
N VAL A 546 -5.21 -13.28 18.19
CA VAL A 546 -5.90 -14.55 18.47
C VAL A 546 -7.27 -14.37 19.15
N GLY A 547 -7.65 -13.12 19.47
CA GLY A 547 -8.93 -12.73 20.06
C GLY A 547 -9.02 -12.91 21.58
N GLU A 548 -7.88 -13.03 22.26
CA GLU A 548 -7.77 -12.95 23.71
C GLU A 548 -7.40 -11.53 24.13
N GLY A 549 -7.70 -11.11 25.35
CA GLY A 549 -7.47 -9.73 25.76
C GLY A 549 -7.30 -9.56 27.25
N THR A 550 -7.00 -8.33 27.65
CA THR A 550 -6.79 -7.93 29.04
C THR A 550 -7.41 -6.56 29.29
N ASP A 551 -7.91 -6.34 30.50
CA ASP A 551 -8.42 -5.03 30.93
C ASP A 551 -7.24 -4.18 31.43
N ASN A 552 -6.79 -3.23 30.61
CA ASN A 552 -5.56 -2.46 30.85
C ASN A 552 -5.80 -0.96 31.11
N ILE A 553 -7.05 -0.51 31.17
CA ILE A 553 -7.38 0.87 31.55
C ILE A 553 -7.73 0.99 33.04
N GLY A 554 -7.46 2.16 33.60
CA GLY A 554 -7.90 2.54 34.94
C GLY A 554 -8.84 3.75 34.87
N VAL A 555 -10.02 3.63 35.48
CA VAL A 555 -10.99 4.73 35.59
C VAL A 555 -11.10 5.16 37.06
N LEU A 556 -10.93 6.46 37.31
CA LEU A 556 -11.10 7.06 38.63
C LEU A 556 -12.34 7.97 38.59
N GLY A 557 -13.28 7.78 39.53
CA GLY A 557 -14.44 8.68 39.65
C GLY A 557 -15.83 8.04 39.49
N GLY A 558 -15.92 6.73 39.25
CA GLY A 558 -17.18 5.97 39.36
C GLY A 558 -17.76 5.43 38.05
N SER A 559 -17.23 5.83 36.89
CA SER A 559 -17.59 5.26 35.58
C SER A 559 -17.13 3.80 35.45
N GLU A 560 -17.98 2.96 34.85
CA GLU A 560 -17.65 1.56 34.56
C GLU A 560 -16.55 1.48 33.49
N SER A 561 -15.50 0.69 33.74
CA SER A 561 -14.38 0.55 32.80
C SER A 561 -14.79 -0.24 31.55
N ALA A 562 -14.30 0.19 30.39
CA ALA A 562 -14.40 -0.57 29.14
C ALA A 562 -13.69 -1.92 29.27
N LEU A 563 -14.36 -2.99 28.83
CA LEU A 563 -13.87 -4.36 28.95
C LEU A 563 -13.33 -4.85 27.61
N TRP A 564 -12.20 -5.56 27.63
CA TRP A 564 -11.63 -6.15 26.40
C TRP A 564 -12.63 -7.09 25.70
N THR A 565 -13.54 -7.71 26.45
CA THR A 565 -14.53 -8.65 25.92
C THR A 565 -15.48 -8.03 24.91
N ASP A 566 -15.69 -6.72 24.96
CA ASP A 566 -16.56 -5.98 24.03
C ASP A 566 -15.99 -5.92 22.61
N TYR A 567 -14.68 -6.16 22.49
CA TYR A 567 -13.92 -6.10 21.25
C TYR A 567 -13.72 -7.47 20.58
N LYS A 568 -14.18 -8.57 21.19
CA LYS A 568 -14.06 -9.93 20.60
C LYS A 568 -14.63 -10.07 19.19
N LYS A 569 -15.60 -9.24 18.83
CA LYS A 569 -16.20 -9.21 17.49
C LYS A 569 -15.20 -8.84 16.38
N TYR A 570 -14.11 -8.16 16.72
CA TYR A 570 -13.07 -7.73 15.77
C TYR A 570 -11.99 -8.80 15.51
N LYS A 571 -12.11 -9.99 16.14
CA LYS A 571 -11.21 -11.14 15.93
C LYS A 571 -11.13 -11.59 14.46
N LYS A 572 -12.12 -11.31 13.63
CA LYS A 572 -12.14 -11.76 12.23
C LYS A 572 -12.14 -10.58 11.28
N PRO A 573 -11.51 -10.72 10.09
CA PRO A 573 -11.66 -9.75 9.01
C PRO A 573 -13.13 -9.50 8.67
N ILE A 574 -13.42 -8.27 8.26
CA ILE A 574 -14.73 -7.90 7.72
C ILE A 574 -14.65 -8.15 6.21
N SER A 575 -15.42 -9.12 5.70
CA SER A 575 -15.42 -9.46 4.27
C SER A 575 -15.73 -8.23 3.40
N GLY A 576 -14.98 -8.08 2.31
CA GLY A 576 -15.04 -6.93 1.40
C GLY A 576 -14.42 -5.64 1.92
N LYS A 577 -13.79 -5.64 3.11
CA LYS A 577 -13.10 -4.46 3.66
C LYS A 577 -11.59 -4.59 3.44
N TYR A 578 -11.00 -3.63 2.75
CA TYR A 578 -9.56 -3.51 2.53
C TYR A 578 -9.08 -2.06 2.76
N ALA A 579 -7.79 -1.88 2.99
CA ALA A 579 -7.19 -0.54 3.01
C ALA A 579 -7.05 0.01 1.59
N ASN A 580 -7.38 1.28 1.42
CA ASN A 580 -7.24 1.96 0.14
C ASN A 580 -5.84 2.59 0.06
N PRO A 581 -5.22 2.65 -1.13
CA PRO A 581 -3.99 3.40 -1.33
C PRO A 581 -4.19 4.90 -1.11
N GLN A 582 -3.09 5.63 -0.96
CA GLN A 582 -3.10 7.11 -0.91
C GLN A 582 -3.55 7.72 -2.24
N SER A 583 -3.08 7.15 -3.36
CA SER A 583 -3.54 7.52 -4.70
C SER A 583 -3.67 6.28 -5.59
N ALA A 584 -4.67 6.30 -6.47
CA ALA A 584 -4.80 5.26 -7.49
C ALA A 584 -3.66 5.36 -8.51
N GLU A 585 -3.19 6.58 -8.79
CA GLU A 585 -2.08 6.87 -9.69
C GLU A 585 -0.76 6.20 -9.25
N TYR A 586 -0.52 6.08 -7.95
CA TYR A 586 0.66 5.39 -7.43
C TYR A 586 0.64 3.90 -7.82
N ILE A 587 -0.49 3.23 -7.65
CA ILE A 587 -0.66 1.82 -8.04
C ILE A 587 -0.73 1.65 -9.57
N LEU A 588 -1.33 2.60 -10.29
CA LEU A 588 -1.42 2.57 -11.76
C LEU A 588 -0.09 2.91 -12.45
N GLY A 589 0.77 3.70 -11.80
CA GLY A 589 2.14 3.99 -12.21
C GLY A 589 2.99 2.72 -12.22
N PHE A 590 2.84 1.89 -11.19
CA PHE A 590 3.44 0.56 -11.11
C PHE A 590 3.00 -0.38 -12.26
N LEU A 591 1.80 -0.18 -12.82
CA LEU A 591 1.29 -0.91 -13.98
C LEU A 591 1.78 -0.34 -15.33
N GLY A 592 2.61 0.72 -15.34
CA GLY A 592 3.11 1.37 -16.56
C GLY A 592 2.05 2.11 -17.36
N THR A 593 0.87 2.37 -16.78
CA THR A 593 -0.24 3.03 -17.46
C THR A 593 -0.16 4.55 -17.28
N SER A 594 0.34 5.27 -18.29
CA SER A 594 0.11 6.72 -18.34
C SER A 594 -1.35 6.98 -18.69
N VAL A 595 -2.06 7.75 -17.86
CA VAL A 595 -3.43 8.22 -18.12
C VAL A 595 -3.41 9.20 -19.29
N ASN A 596 -3.45 8.69 -20.52
CA ASN A 596 -3.73 9.49 -21.70
C ASN A 596 -4.86 8.86 -22.50
N GLU A 597 -5.79 9.74 -22.88
CA GLU A 597 -7.03 9.50 -23.62
C GLU A 597 -6.92 8.41 -24.69
N TYR A 598 -7.78 7.40 -24.57
CA TYR A 598 -7.94 6.26 -25.45
C TYR A 598 -8.36 6.74 -26.86
N ASP A 599 -7.44 6.72 -27.84
CA ASP A 599 -7.77 6.97 -29.25
C ASP A 599 -7.97 5.64 -30.00
N ASP A 600 -9.20 5.47 -30.47
CA ASP A 600 -9.78 4.27 -31.08
C ASP A 600 -9.35 4.15 -32.56
N SER A 601 -8.10 3.76 -32.84
CA SER A 601 -7.73 3.27 -34.19
C SER A 601 -6.40 2.48 -34.29
N SER A 602 -6.27 1.34 -33.60
CA SER A 602 -5.45 0.24 -34.13
C SER A 602 -5.84 -1.11 -33.50
N ASN A 603 -5.77 -2.19 -34.28
CA ASN A 603 -6.28 -3.55 -34.00
C ASN A 603 -5.49 -4.32 -32.90
N GLY A 604 -5.22 -3.72 -31.75
CA GLY A 604 -4.57 -4.39 -30.62
C GLY A 604 -5.08 -3.82 -29.30
N THR A 605 -6.25 -4.27 -28.85
CA THR A 605 -6.73 -3.96 -27.49
C THR A 605 -5.85 -4.71 -26.49
N ILE A 606 -4.92 -3.99 -25.86
CA ILE A 606 -4.21 -4.44 -24.67
C ILE A 606 -5.24 -4.43 -23.53
N THR A 607 -5.41 -5.56 -22.86
CA THR A 607 -6.29 -5.68 -21.70
C THR A 607 -5.47 -5.57 -20.43
N THR A 608 -6.08 -5.09 -19.35
CA THR A 608 -5.45 -4.93 -18.02
C THR A 608 -4.82 -6.23 -17.52
N LEU A 609 -5.43 -7.36 -17.86
CA LEU A 609 -4.93 -8.70 -17.55
C LEU A 609 -3.54 -8.99 -18.16
N SER A 610 -3.27 -8.47 -19.36
CA SER A 610 -1.97 -8.62 -20.01
C SER A 610 -0.86 -7.91 -19.27
N MET A 611 -1.15 -6.81 -18.55
CA MET A 611 -0.14 -6.07 -17.78
C MET A 611 0.16 -6.76 -16.45
N LEU A 612 -0.88 -7.32 -15.80
CA LEU A 612 -0.76 -8.01 -14.51
C LEU A 612 0.10 -9.28 -14.60
N GLY A 613 -0.05 -10.07 -15.67
CA GLY A 613 0.75 -11.28 -15.89
C GLY A 613 2.25 -10.98 -16.01
N THR A 614 2.62 -9.91 -16.71
CA THR A 614 4.03 -9.56 -16.96
C THR A 614 4.76 -9.08 -15.69
N ILE A 615 4.08 -8.32 -14.83
CA ILE A 615 4.68 -7.71 -13.64
C ILE A 615 4.98 -8.75 -12.57
N THR A 616 4.08 -9.72 -12.38
CA THR A 616 4.27 -10.80 -11.40
C THR A 616 5.37 -11.78 -11.82
N GLY A 617 5.54 -12.04 -13.12
CA GLY A 617 6.67 -12.84 -13.65
C GLY A 617 8.05 -12.20 -13.47
N GLY A 618 8.12 -10.86 -13.50
CA GLY A 618 9.37 -10.13 -13.24
C GLY A 618 9.80 -10.16 -11.78
N LEU A 619 8.86 -10.19 -10.84
CA LEU A 619 9.12 -10.14 -9.39
C LEU A 619 9.22 -11.54 -8.74
N GLY A 620 8.48 -12.54 -9.25
CA GLY A 620 8.48 -13.91 -8.71
C GLY A 620 9.82 -14.66 -8.83
N SER A 621 10.69 -14.22 -9.74
CA SER A 621 12.03 -14.80 -9.93
C SER A 621 13.02 -14.48 -8.80
N ALA A 622 12.71 -13.51 -7.93
CA ALA A 622 13.66 -13.00 -6.93
C ALA A 622 13.64 -13.72 -5.57
N ILE A 623 12.66 -14.60 -5.29
CA ILE A 623 12.48 -15.17 -3.93
C ILE A 623 12.87 -16.65 -3.81
N VAL A 624 13.03 -17.40 -4.91
CA VAL A 624 13.44 -18.81 -4.86
C VAL A 624 14.96 -18.96 -5.04
N GLY A 625 15.74 -18.36 -4.15
CA GLY A 625 17.19 -18.25 -4.33
C GLY A 625 18.06 -18.23 -3.07
N ALA A 626 17.54 -18.53 -1.88
CA ALA A 626 18.40 -18.62 -0.69
C ALA A 626 17.85 -19.63 0.33
N GLY A 627 18.30 -20.89 0.25
CA GLY A 627 17.83 -21.88 1.22
C GLY A 627 18.39 -23.29 1.14
N VAL A 628 19.61 -23.53 0.63
CA VAL A 628 20.35 -24.77 0.96
C VAL A 628 21.85 -24.50 1.00
N LEU A 629 22.36 -24.18 2.20
CA LEU A 629 23.57 -24.80 2.80
C LEU A 629 23.73 -24.39 4.26
#